data_AF-A0A955B5X6-F1
#
_entry.id   AF-A0A955B5X6-F1
#
_cell.length_a   1.000
_cell.length_b   1.000
_cell.length_c   1.000
_cell.angle_alpha   90.00
_cell.angle_beta   90.00
_cell.angle_gamma   90.00
#
_symmetry.space_group_name_H-M   'P 1'
#
loop_
_entity.id
_entity.type
_entity.pdbx_description
1 polymer ?
#
loop_
_entity_poly.entity_id
_entity_poly.type
_entity_poly.pdbx_seq_one_letter_code
_entity_poly.pdbx_strand_id
1 'polypeptide(L)' 'MLTEQQIQSSFRKLFQAGAEITPDLLDKADGLIDQLRLESPLRHRLSEELEEIREMVVANEG' A
#
# COMPACT_ATOMS: atom_id res chain seq x y z
N MET A 1 0.08 6.29 -16.75
CA MET A 1 -0.30 6.38 -15.34
C MET A 1 -1.58 5.58 -15.15
N LEU A 2 -1.64 4.76 -14.10
CA LEU A 2 -2.87 4.07 -13.73
C LEU A 2 -3.90 5.06 -13.20
N THR A 3 -5.19 4.72 -13.30
CA THR A 3 -6.25 5.49 -12.63
C THR A 3 -6.24 5.22 -11.13
N GLU A 4 -6.86 6.10 -10.35
CA GLU A 4 -7.01 5.92 -8.90
C GLU A 4 -7.65 4.56 -8.55
N GLN A 5 -8.67 4.17 -9.32
CA GLN A 5 -9.37 2.89 -9.13
C GLN A 5 -8.47 1.68 -9.44
N GLN A 6 -7.61 1.79 -10.46
CA GLN A 6 -6.62 0.76 -10.78
C GLN A 6 -5.54 0.67 -9.70
N ILE A 7 -5.06 1.80 -9.19
CA ILE A 7 -4.08 1.87 -8.11
C ILE A 7 -4.65 1.22 -6.84
N GLN A 8 -5.88 1.58 -6.46
CA GLN A 8 -6.55 0.96 -5.31
C GLN A 8 -6.72 -0.55 -5.48
N SER A 9 -7.10 -1.01 -6.67
CA SER A 9 -7.24 -2.45 -6.94
C SER A 9 -5.91 -3.18 -6.85
N SER A 10 -4.84 -2.61 -7.41
CA SER A 10 -3.49 -3.18 -7.33
C SER A 10 -2.96 -3.21 -5.90
N PHE A 11 -3.13 -2.12 -5.14
CA PHE A 11 -2.72 -2.05 -3.73
C PHE A 11 -3.38 -3.16 -2.91
N ARG A 12 -4.70 -3.32 -3.02
CA ARG A 12 -5.43 -4.39 -2.32
C ARG A 12 -4.99 -5.80 -2.72
N LYS A 13 -4.54 -6.00 -3.96
CA LYS A 13 -4.02 -7.29 -4.42
C LYS A 13 -2.67 -7.65 -3.79
N LEU A 14 -1.85 -6.65 -3.46
CA LEU A 14 -0.56 -6.89 -2.78
C LEU A 14 -0.77 -7.48 -1.38
N PHE A 15 -1.82 -7.04 -0.68
CA PHE A 15 -2.10 -7.42 0.72
C PHE A 15 -3.32 -8.35 0.85
N GLN A 16 -3.61 -9.17 -0.16
CA GLN A 16 -4.69 -10.16 -0.06
C GLN A 16 -4.42 -11.16 1.08
N ALA A 17 -5.51 -11.58 1.73
CA ALA A 17 -5.46 -12.50 2.86
C ALA A 17 -4.65 -13.76 2.53
N GLY A 18 -3.61 -14.01 3.34
CA GLY A 18 -2.70 -15.15 3.18
C GLY A 18 -1.40 -14.85 2.42
N ALA A 19 -1.20 -13.64 1.92
CA ALA A 19 0.10 -13.20 1.40
C ALA A 19 1.06 -12.86 2.56
N GLU A 20 2.29 -13.36 2.49
CA GLU A 20 3.36 -12.93 3.38
C GLU A 20 3.73 -11.48 3.06
N ILE A 21 3.66 -10.61 4.06
CA ILE A 21 4.00 -9.19 3.88
C ILE A 21 5.50 -9.05 3.93
N THR A 22 6.11 -8.94 2.75
CA THR A 22 7.55 -8.77 2.58
C THR A 22 7.90 -7.31 2.33
N PRO A 23 9.16 -6.88 2.60
CA PRO A 23 9.62 -5.53 2.28
C PRO A 23 9.38 -5.12 0.82
N ASP A 24 9.54 -6.05 -0.12
CA ASP A 24 9.30 -5.82 -1.56
C ASP A 24 7.83 -5.47 -1.89
N LEU A 25 6.86 -6.05 -1.16
CA LEU A 25 5.45 -5.67 -1.32
C LEU A 25 5.18 -4.25 -0.81
N LEU A 26 5.84 -3.85 0.27
CA LEU A 26 5.72 -2.51 0.83
C LEU A 26 6.29 -1.47 -0.14
N ASP A 27 7.46 -1.73 -0.72
CA ASP A 27 8.08 -0.85 -1.72
C ASP A 27 7.22 -0.73 -2.99
N LYS A 28 6.59 -1.84 -3.43
CA LYS A 28 5.63 -1.82 -4.54
C LYS A 28 4.39 -1.02 -4.22
N ALA A 29 3.89 -1.10 -2.99
CA ALA A 29 2.74 -0.34 -2.53
C ALA A 29 3.04 1.17 -2.52
N ASP A 30 4.21 1.59 -2.03
CA ASP A 30 4.66 2.98 -2.11
C ASP A 30 4.74 3.47 -3.56
N GLY A 31 5.32 2.66 -4.45
CA GLY A 31 5.40 3.00 -5.88
C GLY A 31 4.04 3.13 -6.58
N LEU A 32 2.98 2.47 -6.06
CA LEU A 32 1.61 2.65 -6.53
C LEU A 32 1.00 3.96 -6.00
N ILE A 33 1.25 4.29 -4.74
CA ILE A 33 0.76 5.51 -4.08
C ILE A 33 1.41 6.75 -4.70
N ASP A 34 2.70 6.70 -5.03
CA ASP A 34 3.43 7.82 -5.64
C ASP A 34 2.94 8.19 -7.04
N GLN A 35 2.24 7.29 -7.72
CA GLN A 35 1.57 7.60 -8.98
C GLN A 35 0.30 8.46 -8.81
N LEU A 36 -0.23 8.56 -7.57
CA LEU A 36 -1.36 9.41 -7.25
C LEU A 36 -0.93 10.87 -7.09
N ARG A 37 -1.78 11.78 -7.56
CA ARG A 37 -1.60 13.22 -7.34
C ARG A 37 -1.57 13.51 -5.83
N LEU A 38 -0.77 14.50 -5.43
CA LEU A 38 -0.64 14.90 -4.02
C LEU A 38 -1.98 15.28 -3.38
N GLU A 39 -2.90 15.87 -4.15
CA GLU A 39 -4.23 16.27 -3.70
C GLU A 39 -5.25 15.12 -3.72
N SER A 40 -4.85 13.91 -4.14
CA SER A 40 -5.76 12.78 -4.19
C SER A 40 -6.11 12.32 -2.77
N PRO A 41 -7.40 12.26 -2.39
CA PRO A 41 -7.80 11.70 -1.10
C PRO A 41 -7.47 10.20 -1.00
N LEU A 42 -7.35 9.51 -2.14
CA LEU A 42 -6.93 8.11 -2.17
C LEU A 42 -5.46 7.97 -1.77
N ARG A 43 -4.59 8.92 -2.14
CA ARG A 43 -3.17 8.91 -1.78
C ARG A 43 -3.01 8.89 -0.26
N HIS A 44 -3.69 9.79 0.42
CA HIS A 44 -3.68 9.88 1.88
C HIS A 44 -4.14 8.56 2.51
N ARG A 45 -5.32 8.08 2.10
CA ARG A 45 -5.90 6.85 2.66
C ARG A 45 -4.97 5.64 2.49
N LEU A 46 -4.40 5.44 1.30
CA LEU A 46 -3.51 4.31 1.06
C LEU A 46 -2.17 4.46 1.77
N SER A 47 -1.69 5.70 1.99
CA SER A 47 -0.47 5.95 2.76
C SER A 47 -0.66 5.58 4.24
N GLU A 48 -1.80 5.96 4.83
CA GLU A 48 -2.16 5.58 6.20
C GLU A 48 -2.29 4.06 6.33
N GLU A 49 -3.01 3.42 5.40
CA GLU A 49 -3.18 1.96 5.38
C GLU A 49 -1.82 1.23 5.25
N LEU A 50 -0.91 1.76 4.43
CA LEU A 50 0.44 1.20 4.28
C LEU A 50 1.28 1.35 5.55
N GLU A 51 1.17 2.48 6.26
CA GLU A 51 1.86 2.71 7.52
C GLU A 51 1.38 1.73 8.60
N GLU A 52 0.06 1.54 8.73
CA GLU A 52 -0.50 0.55 9.66
C GLU A 52 0.03 -0.86 9.36
N ILE A 53 0.11 -1.24 8.07
CA ILE A 53 0.68 -2.52 7.67
C ILE A 53 2.15 -2.62 8.05
N ARG A 54 2.96 -1.57 7.86
CA ARG A 54 4.37 -1.53 8.26
C ARG A 54 4.52 -1.73 9.77
N GLU A 55 3.71 -1.04 10.57
CA GLU A 55 3.70 -1.18 12.02
C GLU A 55 3.33 -2.61 12.45
N MET A 56 2.34 -3.23 11.79
CA MET A 56 1.94 -4.61 12.07
C MET A 56 3.04 -5.62 11.77
N VAL A 57 3.79 -5.44 10.66
CA VAL A 57 4.92 -6.31 10.32
C VAL A 57 6.01 -6.19 11.38
N VAL A 58 6.41 -4.96 11.73
CA VAL A 58 7.44 -4.72 12.76
C VAL A 58 7.00 -5.26 14.12
N ALA A 59 5.74 -5.10 14.48
CA ALA A 59 5.20 -5.60 15.74
C ALA A 59 5.12 -7.14 15.80
N ASN A 60 4.94 -7.81 14.65
CA ASN A 60 4.90 -9.27 14.56
C ASN A 60 6.28 -9.92 14.44
N GLU A 61 7.32 -9.15 14.11
CA GLU A 61 8.73 -9.60 14.11
C GLU A 61 9.41 -9.51 15.50
N GLY A 62 8.69 -8.98 16.52
CA GLY A 62 9.18 -8.75 17.89
C GLY A 62 8.85 -9.84 18.91
#